data_AF-A0A7S1E7E3-F1
#
_entry.id   AF-A0A7S1E7E3-F1
#
_cell.length_a   1.000
_cell.length_b   1.000
_cell.length_c   1.000
_cell.angle_alpha   90.00
_cell.angle_beta   90.00
_cell.angle_gamma   90.00
#
_symmetry.space_group_name_H-M   'P 1'
#
loop_
_entity.id
_entity.type
_entity.pdbx_description
1 polymer ?
#
loop_
_entity_poly.entity_id
_entity_poly.type
_entity_poly.pdbx_seq_one_letter_code
_entity_poly.pdbx_strand_id
1 'polypeptide(L)'
;RLTEITDAAITLEMSTRLSRNCCVAFVNVGAPSILYELLGTCNRSLPHVEIVRIVLLTLRNVSKHKDLLNDVATPGSGGVILDLVQMFRDKDDVFVVALIIFSRLLRYNKKLKETCSQPENMKRLTHVLKKVAPSGSDLRIPGSRHGTSKRKKKYKSTS
;
A
#
# COMPACT_ATOMS: atom_id res chain seq x y z
N ARG A 1 10.37 5.64 -25.00
CA ARG A 1 11.43 4.72 -24.50
C ARG A 1 11.30 4.59 -22.99
N LEU A 2 11.68 3.46 -22.39
CA LEU A 2 11.55 3.25 -20.94
C LEU A 2 12.41 4.25 -20.12
N THR A 3 13.59 4.58 -20.63
CA THR A 3 14.50 5.59 -20.06
C THR A 3 13.84 6.97 -19.95
N GLU A 4 13.14 7.43 -20.98
CA GLU A 4 12.44 8.73 -20.97
C GLU A 4 11.34 8.76 -19.90
N ILE A 5 10.64 7.64 -19.69
CA ILE A 5 9.62 7.51 -18.63
C ILE A 5 10.29 7.56 -17.25
N THR A 6 11.42 6.87 -17.08
CA THR A 6 12.20 6.90 -15.84
C THR A 6 12.69 8.32 -15.53
N ASP A 7 13.28 9.02 -16.50
CA ASP A 7 13.80 10.39 -16.33
C ASP A 7 12.68 11.38 -15.95
N ALA A 8 11.51 11.25 -16.59
CA ALA A 8 10.33 12.03 -16.24
C ALA A 8 9.84 11.73 -14.81
N ALA A 9 9.79 10.45 -14.43
CA ALA A 9 9.40 10.04 -13.08
C ALA A 9 10.40 10.54 -12.02
N ILE A 10 11.71 10.52 -12.30
CA ILE A 10 12.75 11.08 -11.42
C ILE A 10 12.53 12.58 -11.22
N THR A 11 12.24 13.31 -12.31
CA THR A 11 11.96 14.74 -12.23
C THR A 11 10.73 15.04 -11.38
N LEU A 12 9.65 14.25 -11.52
CA LEU A 12 8.46 14.36 -10.68
C LEU A 12 8.74 14.04 -9.21
N GLU A 13 9.52 12.99 -8.94
CA GLU A 13 9.92 12.63 -7.57
C GLU A 13 10.66 13.79 -6.91
N MET A 14 11.70 14.32 -7.58
CA MET A 14 12.51 15.41 -7.04
C MET A 14 11.67 16.67 -6.80
N SER A 15 10.84 17.04 -7.78
CA SER A 15 10.01 18.25 -7.70
C SER A 15 9.01 18.18 -6.55
N THR A 16 8.31 17.04 -6.40
CA THR A 16 7.33 16.83 -5.31
C THR A 16 8.01 16.63 -3.95
N ARG A 17 9.24 16.14 -3.91
CA ARG A 17 10.03 16.07 -2.67
C ARG A 17 10.39 17.46 -2.15
N LEU A 18 10.83 18.34 -3.05
CA LEU A 18 11.42 19.64 -2.74
C LEU A 18 10.40 20.78 -2.61
N SER A 19 9.22 20.68 -3.24
CA SER A 19 8.25 21.78 -3.28
C SER A 19 6.81 21.32 -3.06
N ARG A 20 6.16 21.89 -2.04
CA ARG A 20 4.72 21.70 -1.83
C ARG A 20 3.89 22.27 -2.97
N ASN A 21 4.31 23.37 -3.59
CA ASN A 21 3.61 23.93 -4.75
C ASN A 21 3.65 22.96 -5.93
N CYS A 22 4.75 22.21 -6.10
CA CYS A 22 4.81 21.13 -7.09
C CYS A 22 3.88 19.98 -6.72
N CYS A 23 3.71 19.63 -5.44
CA CYS A 23 2.68 18.66 -5.02
C CYS A 23 1.26 19.11 -5.35
N VAL A 24 0.95 20.40 -5.16
CA VAL A 24 -0.36 20.97 -5.50
C VAL A 24 -0.57 20.97 -7.00
N ALA A 25 0.40 21.45 -7.78
CA ALA A 25 0.34 21.44 -9.24
C ALA A 25 0.17 20.00 -9.78
N PHE A 26 0.89 19.05 -9.20
CA PHE A 26 0.82 17.63 -9.54
C PHE A 26 -0.61 17.07 -9.42
N VAL A 27 -1.31 17.33 -8.31
CA VAL A 27 -2.70 16.86 -8.18
C VAL A 27 -3.68 17.63 -9.04
N ASN A 28 -3.48 18.94 -9.23
CA ASN A 28 -4.35 19.80 -10.03
C ASN A 28 -4.39 19.39 -11.51
N VAL A 29 -3.28 18.84 -12.04
CA VAL A 29 -3.23 18.34 -13.42
C VAL A 29 -3.66 16.87 -13.56
N GLY A 30 -4.17 16.24 -12.48
CA GLY A 30 -4.64 14.86 -12.51
C GLY A 30 -3.53 13.81 -12.62
N ALA A 31 -2.27 14.17 -12.32
CA ALA A 31 -1.13 13.26 -12.42
C ALA A 31 -1.25 11.96 -11.59
N PRO A 32 -1.90 11.92 -10.41
CA PRO A 32 -2.09 10.66 -9.68
C PRO A 32 -2.71 9.55 -10.54
N SER A 33 -3.73 9.85 -11.35
CA SER A 33 -4.41 8.86 -12.18
C SER A 33 -3.47 8.22 -13.20
N ILE A 34 -2.69 9.07 -13.89
CA ILE A 34 -1.69 8.65 -14.88
C ILE A 34 -0.63 7.76 -14.23
N LEU A 35 -0.18 8.12 -13.01
CA LEU A 35 0.81 7.31 -12.30
C LEU A 35 0.25 5.95 -11.85
N TYR A 36 -1.02 5.87 -11.44
CA TYR A 36 -1.65 4.57 -11.12
C TYR A 36 -1.83 3.69 -12.36
N GLU A 37 -2.16 4.27 -13.51
CA GLU A 37 -2.20 3.55 -14.79
C GLU A 37 -0.83 3.00 -15.15
N LEU A 38 0.23 3.82 -15.07
CA LEU A 38 1.61 3.39 -15.28
C LEU A 38 1.99 2.24 -14.35
N LEU A 39 1.72 2.36 -13.04
CA LEU A 39 1.97 1.30 -12.06
C LEU A 39 1.25 0.00 -12.39
N GLY A 40 0.02 0.07 -12.93
CA GLY A 40 -0.75 -1.09 -13.37
C GLY A 40 -0.12 -1.84 -14.56
N THR A 41 0.74 -1.18 -15.34
CA THR A 41 1.49 -1.81 -16.44
C THR A 41 2.84 -2.40 -16.00
N CYS A 42 3.28 -2.13 -14.77
CA CYS A 42 4.60 -2.55 -14.30
C CYS A 42 4.65 -4.03 -13.92
N ASN A 43 5.81 -4.65 -14.15
CA ASN A 43 6.08 -6.04 -13.81
C ASN A 43 7.33 -6.15 -12.91
N ARG A 44 7.79 -7.40 -12.66
CA ARG A 44 8.90 -7.69 -11.74
C ARG A 44 10.30 -7.59 -12.35
N SER A 45 10.44 -7.22 -13.63
CA SER A 45 11.75 -6.97 -14.22
C SER A 45 12.44 -5.77 -13.58
N LEU A 46 13.77 -5.78 -13.53
CA LEU A 46 14.56 -4.72 -12.89
C LEU A 46 14.18 -3.30 -13.33
N PRO A 47 14.03 -2.99 -14.63
CA PRO A 47 13.71 -1.61 -15.03
C PRO A 47 12.29 -1.19 -14.64
N HIS A 48 11.33 -2.13 -14.56
CA HIS A 48 9.99 -1.82 -14.06
C HIS A 48 9.98 -1.61 -12.54
N VAL A 49 10.78 -2.38 -11.79
CA VAL A 49 10.92 -2.20 -10.33
C VAL A 49 11.44 -0.80 -10.00
N GLU A 50 12.41 -0.30 -10.77
CA GLU A 50 12.94 1.05 -10.61
C GLU A 50 11.86 2.13 -10.82
N ILE A 51 11.07 2.01 -11.89
CA ILE A 51 9.94 2.91 -12.15
C ILE A 51 8.92 2.86 -11.01
N VAL A 52 8.52 1.65 -10.59
CA VAL A 52 7.57 1.47 -9.47
C VAL A 52 8.07 2.19 -8.23
N ARG A 53 9.35 2.04 -7.89
CA ARG A 53 9.96 2.70 -6.73
C ARG A 53 9.87 4.21 -6.84
N ILE A 54 10.29 4.80 -7.95
CA ILE A 54 10.30 6.26 -8.15
C ILE A 54 8.88 6.84 -8.14
N VAL A 55 7.94 6.17 -8.79
CA VAL A 55 6.53 6.57 -8.81
C VAL A 55 5.90 6.51 -7.42
N LEU A 56 6.16 5.44 -6.65
CA LEU A 56 5.70 5.34 -5.28
C LEU A 56 6.31 6.42 -4.38
N LEU A 57 7.58 6.78 -4.56
CA LEU A 57 8.19 7.90 -3.83
C LEU A 57 7.51 9.22 -4.16
N THR A 58 7.19 9.47 -5.44
CA THR A 58 6.42 10.63 -5.89
C THR A 58 5.05 10.70 -5.20
N LEU A 59 4.28 9.61 -5.25
CA LEU A 59 2.96 9.53 -4.59
C LEU A 59 3.07 9.69 -3.06
N ARG A 60 4.14 9.15 -2.44
CA ARG A 60 4.42 9.32 -1.01
C ARG A 60 4.70 10.78 -0.65
N ASN A 61 5.46 11.49 -1.48
CA ASN A 61 5.81 12.89 -1.28
C ASN A 61 4.56 13.77 -1.27
N VAL A 62 3.61 13.51 -2.17
CA VAL A 62 2.33 14.22 -2.21
C VAL A 62 1.41 13.80 -1.06
N SER A 63 1.31 12.49 -0.79
CA SER A 63 0.47 11.92 0.29
C SER A 63 0.89 12.32 1.71
N LYS A 64 2.01 13.03 1.91
CA LYS A 64 2.35 13.61 3.22
C LYS A 64 1.46 14.80 3.58
N HIS A 65 0.79 15.39 2.58
CA HIS A 65 -0.06 16.56 2.70
C HIS A 65 -1.53 16.13 2.82
N LYS A 66 -2.11 16.34 4.01
CA LYS A 66 -3.47 15.86 4.33
C LYS A 66 -4.54 16.41 3.38
N ASP A 67 -4.36 17.67 3.00
CA ASP A 67 -5.25 18.40 2.11
C ASP A 67 -5.27 17.85 0.67
N LEU A 68 -4.23 17.13 0.25
CA LEU A 68 -4.12 16.56 -1.10
C LEU A 68 -4.50 15.07 -1.16
N LEU A 69 -4.79 14.43 -0.02
CA LEU A 69 -4.99 12.98 0.04
C LEU A 69 -6.22 12.50 -0.75
N ASN A 70 -7.25 13.34 -0.87
CA ASN A 70 -8.43 12.99 -1.66
C ASN A 70 -8.12 12.98 -3.16
N ASP A 71 -7.28 13.90 -3.63
CA ASP A 71 -6.87 13.96 -5.04
C ASP A 71 -5.89 12.84 -5.40
N VAL A 72 -5.05 12.41 -4.44
CA VAL A 72 -4.22 11.21 -4.62
C VAL A 72 -5.06 9.93 -4.61
N ALA A 73 -6.19 9.89 -3.88
CA ALA A 73 -7.07 8.72 -3.81
C ALA A 73 -8.00 8.61 -5.04
N THR A 74 -7.43 8.33 -6.21
CA THR A 74 -8.18 8.21 -7.46
C THR A 74 -9.09 6.95 -7.48
N PRO A 75 -10.11 6.91 -8.35
CA PRO A 75 -10.85 5.67 -8.61
C PRO A 75 -9.90 4.53 -9.00
N GLY A 76 -10.00 3.37 -8.34
CA GLY A 76 -9.15 2.21 -8.64
C GLY A 76 -7.76 2.22 -7.99
N SER A 77 -7.28 3.35 -7.45
CA SER A 77 -5.97 3.45 -6.77
C SER A 77 -5.76 2.39 -5.69
N GLY A 78 -6.80 2.06 -4.92
CA GLY A 78 -6.76 1.03 -3.89
C GLY A 78 -6.50 -0.37 -4.43
N GLY A 79 -7.04 -0.70 -5.62
CA GLY A 79 -6.78 -1.96 -6.30
C GLY A 79 -5.32 -2.05 -6.76
N VAL A 80 -4.85 -1.00 -7.43
CA VAL A 80 -3.45 -0.90 -7.89
C VAL A 80 -2.47 -1.04 -6.72
N ILE A 81 -2.71 -0.35 -5.60
CA ILE A 81 -1.82 -0.44 -4.43
C ILE A 81 -1.86 -1.85 -3.82
N LEU A 82 -3.03 -2.50 -3.74
CA LEU A 82 -3.14 -3.89 -3.28
C LEU A 82 -2.37 -4.85 -4.20
N ASP A 83 -2.44 -4.65 -5.52
CA ASP A 83 -1.69 -5.44 -6.49
C ASP A 83 -0.18 -5.26 -6.32
N LEU A 84 0.29 -4.03 -6.11
CA LEU A 84 1.70 -3.74 -5.82
C LEU A 84 2.16 -4.38 -4.51
N VAL A 85 1.37 -4.25 -3.44
CA VAL A 85 1.64 -4.86 -2.12
C VAL A 85 1.74 -6.38 -2.24
N GLN A 86 0.89 -7.01 -3.06
CA GLN A 86 0.95 -8.45 -3.32
C GLN A 86 2.13 -8.84 -4.22
N MET A 87 2.37 -8.08 -5.29
CA MET A 87 3.37 -8.36 -6.31
C MET A 87 4.79 -8.15 -5.80
N PHE A 88 5.04 -7.13 -4.97
CA PHE A 88 6.37 -6.71 -4.52
C PHE A 88 6.63 -6.96 -3.03
N ARG A 89 5.88 -7.88 -2.40
CA ARG A 89 6.01 -8.24 -0.98
C ARG A 89 7.40 -8.70 -0.52
N ASP A 90 8.25 -9.12 -1.44
CA ASP A 90 9.65 -9.54 -1.23
C ASP A 90 10.66 -8.41 -1.45
N LYS A 91 10.20 -7.18 -1.73
CA LYS A 91 11.02 -5.99 -1.95
C LYS A 91 10.62 -4.92 -0.94
N ASP A 92 11.31 -4.90 0.19
CA ASP A 92 10.98 -4.06 1.34
C ASP A 92 10.84 -2.57 0.98
N ASP A 93 11.70 -2.07 0.09
CA ASP A 93 11.71 -0.68 -0.36
C ASP A 93 10.44 -0.28 -1.12
N VAL A 94 9.87 -1.18 -1.91
CA VAL A 94 8.61 -0.99 -2.62
C VAL A 94 7.41 -1.27 -1.70
N PHE A 95 7.46 -2.40 -1.00
CA PHE A 95 6.36 -2.90 -0.18
C PHE A 95 6.00 -1.93 0.95
N VAL A 96 6.99 -1.47 1.71
CA VAL A 96 6.77 -0.56 2.85
C VAL A 96 6.21 0.77 2.38
N VAL A 97 6.74 1.33 1.28
CA VAL A 97 6.26 2.60 0.75
C VAL A 97 4.82 2.49 0.27
N ALA A 98 4.47 1.42 -0.45
CA ALA A 98 3.09 1.16 -0.89
C ALA A 98 2.12 1.08 0.31
N LEU A 99 2.49 0.35 1.37
CA LEU A 99 1.67 0.27 2.60
C LEU A 99 1.52 1.62 3.31
N ILE A 100 2.58 2.44 3.36
CA ILE A 100 2.51 3.77 3.95
C ILE A 100 1.50 4.62 3.21
N ILE A 101 1.56 4.67 1.88
CA ILE A 101 0.60 5.41 1.05
C ILE A 101 -0.80 4.86 1.31
N PHE A 102 -0.98 3.54 1.20
CA PHE A 102 -2.28 2.90 1.38
C PHE A 102 -2.92 3.25 2.72
N SER A 103 -2.14 3.14 3.81
CA SER A 103 -2.61 3.45 5.16
C SER A 103 -3.06 4.91 5.31
N ARG A 104 -2.40 5.85 4.61
CA ARG A 104 -2.79 7.26 4.61
C ARG A 104 -4.08 7.47 3.82
N LEU A 105 -4.16 6.91 2.61
CA LEU A 105 -5.35 7.04 1.78
C LEU A 105 -6.59 6.45 2.47
N LEU A 106 -6.49 5.26 3.05
CA LEU A 106 -7.61 4.61 3.77
C LEU A 106 -8.06 5.38 5.02
N ARG A 107 -7.16 6.14 5.66
CA ARG A 107 -7.53 6.96 6.84
C ARG A 107 -8.30 8.22 6.46
N TYR A 108 -8.09 8.77 5.26
CA TYR A 108 -8.66 10.06 4.85
C TYR A 108 -9.79 9.93 3.82
N ASN A 109 -9.76 8.91 2.96
CA ASN A 109 -10.78 8.68 1.95
C ASN A 109 -11.72 7.53 2.37
N LYS A 110 -12.90 7.89 2.88
CA LYS A 110 -13.91 6.93 3.37
C LYS A 110 -14.40 5.98 2.28
N LYS A 111 -14.62 6.50 1.06
CA LYS A 111 -15.08 5.70 -0.09
C LYS A 111 -14.04 4.63 -0.45
N LEU A 112 -12.77 5.02 -0.54
CA LEU A 112 -11.67 4.10 -0.78
C LEU A 112 -11.58 3.04 0.32
N LYS A 113 -11.72 3.47 1.59
CA LYS A 113 -11.73 2.55 2.73
C LYS A 113 -12.84 1.51 2.62
N GLU A 114 -14.05 1.90 2.25
CA GLU A 114 -15.18 1.00 2.08
C GLU A 114 -14.94 0.00 0.93
N THR A 115 -14.40 0.46 -0.21
CA THR A 115 -14.03 -0.42 -1.33
C THR A 115 -12.93 -1.41 -0.96
N CYS A 116 -11.89 -0.96 -0.24
CA CYS A 116 -10.79 -1.83 0.17
C CYS A 116 -11.14 -2.76 1.34
N SER A 117 -12.18 -2.44 2.11
CA SER A 117 -12.65 -3.29 3.22
C SER A 117 -13.58 -4.43 2.77
N GLN A 118 -13.84 -4.56 1.46
CA GLN A 118 -14.63 -5.67 0.93
C GLN A 118 -13.96 -7.02 1.24
N PRO A 119 -14.74 -8.09 1.48
CA PRO A 119 -14.21 -9.38 1.95
C PRO A 119 -13.09 -9.95 1.09
N GLU A 120 -13.17 -9.77 -0.23
CA GLU A 120 -12.14 -10.25 -1.16
C GLU A 120 -10.80 -9.52 -0.96
N ASN A 121 -10.83 -8.20 -0.88
CA ASN A 121 -9.63 -7.38 -0.64
C ASN A 121 -9.01 -7.67 0.73
N MET A 122 -9.83 -7.90 1.76
CA MET A 122 -9.37 -8.25 3.10
C MET A 122 -8.71 -9.63 3.16
N LYS A 123 -9.25 -10.62 2.44
CA LYS A 123 -8.61 -11.95 2.28
C LYS A 123 -7.25 -11.83 1.62
N ARG A 124 -7.17 -11.07 0.53
CA ARG A 124 -5.93 -10.79 -0.20
C ARG A 124 -4.87 -10.15 0.70
N LEU A 125 -5.22 -9.07 1.39
CA LEU A 125 -4.32 -8.37 2.31
C LEU A 125 -3.85 -9.28 3.46
N THR A 126 -4.75 -10.07 4.04
CA THR A 126 -4.41 -11.02 5.10
C THR A 126 -3.38 -12.05 4.63
N HIS A 127 -3.56 -12.58 3.42
CA HIS A 127 -2.62 -13.54 2.84
C HIS A 127 -1.23 -12.91 2.58
N VAL A 128 -1.18 -11.65 2.15
CA VAL A 128 0.08 -10.93 1.99
C VAL A 128 0.77 -10.74 3.35
N LEU A 129 0.04 -10.25 4.36
CA LEU A 129 0.61 -10.00 5.70
C LEU A 129 1.09 -11.28 6.40
N LYS A 130 0.39 -12.41 6.23
CA LYS A 130 0.84 -13.71 6.76
C LYS A 130 2.17 -14.18 6.18
N LYS A 131 2.49 -13.80 4.94
CA LYS A 131 3.75 -14.16 4.29
C LYS A 131 4.90 -13.22 4.67
N VAL A 132 4.59 -12.02 5.15
CA VAL A 132 5.58 -11.01 5.57
C VAL A 132 5.83 -11.10 7.08
N ALA A 133 4.84 -11.53 7.86
CA ALA A 133 5.01 -11.85 9.27
C ALA A 133 5.93 -13.08 9.40
N PRO A 134 7.08 -12.99 10.10
CA PRO A 134 7.90 -14.16 10.36
C PRO A 134 7.06 -15.19 11.11
N SER A 135 7.19 -16.45 10.71
CA SER A 135 6.57 -17.62 11.37
C SER A 135 6.78 -17.52 12.89
N GLY A 136 5.77 -17.05 13.61
CA GLY A 136 5.83 -16.86 15.07
C GLY A 136 5.30 -15.53 15.63
N SER A 137 4.92 -14.55 14.81
CA SER A 137 4.29 -13.32 15.33
C SER A 137 2.76 -13.35 15.22
N ASP A 138 2.12 -13.44 16.39
CA ASP A 138 0.68 -13.54 16.58
C ASP A 138 -0.01 -12.20 16.27
N LEU A 139 -0.18 -11.88 14.99
CA LEU A 139 -0.98 -10.75 14.54
C LEU A 139 -2.45 -11.04 14.85
N ARG A 140 -2.92 -10.56 16.02
CA ARG A 140 -4.34 -10.53 16.36
C ARG A 140 -5.12 -9.76 15.29
N ILE A 141 -5.78 -10.48 14.40
CA ILE A 141 -6.79 -9.94 13.50
C ILE A 141 -8.07 -9.73 14.32
N PRO A 142 -8.56 -8.50 14.52
CA PRO A 142 -9.82 -8.27 15.23
C PRO A 142 -10.96 -8.80 14.36
N GLY A 143 -11.60 -9.91 14.76
CA GLY A 143 -12.78 -10.45 14.06
C GLY A 143 -13.00 -11.95 14.18
N SER A 144 -11.99 -12.75 14.55
CA SER A 144 -12.22 -14.19 14.80
C SER A 144 -12.81 -14.40 16.19
N ARG A 145 -14.14 -14.59 16.27
CA ARG A 145 -14.77 -15.20 17.45
C ARG A 145 -14.20 -16.61 17.60
N HIS A 146 -13.36 -16.82 18.62
CA HIS A 146 -12.91 -18.16 18.99
C HIS A 146 -13.87 -18.74 20.03
N GLY A 147 -14.45 -19.88 19.69
CA GLY A 147 -15.29 -20.68 20.58
C GLY A 147 -14.52 -21.13 21.81
N THR A 148 -15.18 -21.06 22.96
CA THR A 148 -14.66 -21.46 24.26
C THR A 148 -14.33 -22.95 24.29
N SER A 149 -13.06 -23.30 24.43
CA SER A 149 -12.64 -24.68 24.71
C SER A 149 -12.59 -24.94 26.22
N LYS A 150 -13.31 -25.98 26.66
CA LYS A 150 -13.52 -26.38 28.06
C LYS A 150 -12.21 -26.85 28.71
N ARG A 151 -11.90 -26.27 29.88
CA ARG A 151 -10.77 -26.66 30.75
C ARG A 151 -11.18 -27.88 31.60
N LYS A 152 -10.59 -29.06 31.37
CA LYS A 152 -10.64 -30.19 32.34
C LYS A 152 -9.45 -30.07 33.30
N LYS A 153 -9.72 -29.75 34.58
CA LYS A 153 -8.78 -29.92 35.69
C LYS A 153 -8.70 -31.40 36.05
N LYS A 154 -7.50 -31.94 36.24
CA LYS A 154 -7.26 -33.14 37.06
C LYS A 154 -6.09 -32.85 38.00
N TYR A 155 -6.43 -32.53 39.24
CA TYR A 155 -5.53 -32.70 40.39
C TYR A 155 -5.62 -34.16 40.81
N LYS A 156 -4.49 -34.77 41.19
CA LYS A 156 -4.43 -35.62 42.38
C LYS A 156 -3.00 -35.68 42.91
N SER A 157 -2.93 -35.46 44.21
CA SER A 157 -1.80 -35.35 45.11
C SER A 157 -1.17 -36.70 45.45
N THR A 158 0.10 -36.59 45.84
CA THR A 158 0.95 -37.44 46.67
C THR A 158 0.24 -38.40 47.63
N SER A 159 0.78 -39.62 47.72
CA SER A 159 1.37 -40.20 48.94
C SER A 159 2.53 -41.09 48.53
#